data_AF-A0A1B9NTG9-F1
#
_entry.id   AF-A0A1B9NTG9-F1
#
_cell.length_a   1.000
_cell.length_b   1.000
_cell.length_c   1.000
_cell.angle_alpha   90.00
_cell.angle_beta   90.00
_cell.angle_gamma   90.00
#
_symmetry.space_group_name_H-M   'P 1'
#
loop_
_entity.id
_entity.type
_entity.pdbx_description
1 polymer ?
#
loop_
_entity_poly.entity_id
_entity_poly.type
_entity_poly.pdbx_seq_one_letter_code
_entity_poly.pdbx_strand_id
1 'polypeptide(L)'
;MDTTGLIIEYSNEDFAHAVRQLLPKGNYWQDSDNVDLSNLIAGMGADFKVTHDEVQLALLTEFKGNLFGWRLSDYQALLIQDGAKGTVYDDINQPNLIFVSLEPNLRSEKAWHDFEEVRLPHTRIQWVYNASTTVHMQLGNARYIRHTHTHEAVL
;
A
#
# COMPACT_ATOMS: atom_id res chain seq x y z
N MET A 1 -9.25 28.94 7.06
CA MET A 1 -8.04 29.75 6.80
C MET A 1 -8.24 30.42 5.45
N ASP A 2 -7.96 31.72 5.32
CA ASP A 2 -8.06 32.43 4.03
C ASP A 2 -6.87 32.02 3.16
N THR A 3 -7.06 31.01 2.31
CA THR A 3 -6.02 30.38 1.47
C THR A 3 -5.78 31.13 0.18
N THR A 4 -6.56 32.19 -0.10
CA THR A 4 -6.56 32.92 -1.37
C THR A 4 -5.20 33.58 -1.69
N GLY A 5 -4.35 33.80 -0.68
CA GLY A 5 -2.99 34.33 -0.85
C GLY A 5 -1.86 33.29 -1.04
N LEU A 6 -2.17 31.99 -0.98
CA LEU A 6 -1.20 30.89 -1.16
C LEU A 6 -1.33 30.20 -2.54
N ILE A 7 -2.39 30.52 -3.28
CA ILE A 7 -2.67 29.94 -4.60
C ILE A 7 -1.91 30.77 -5.63
N ILE A 8 -0.81 30.25 -6.15
CA ILE A 8 -0.18 30.83 -7.34
C ILE A 8 -1.00 30.35 -8.54
N GLU A 9 -1.69 31.27 -9.20
CA GLU A 9 -2.42 30.97 -10.43
C GLU A 9 -1.45 30.95 -11.62
N TYR A 10 -1.22 29.76 -12.15
CA TYR A 10 -0.53 29.58 -13.42
C TYR A 10 -1.53 29.48 -14.57
N SER A 11 -1.22 30.05 -15.73
CA SER A 11 -2.02 29.93 -16.95
C SER A 11 -1.59 28.74 -17.81
N ASN A 12 -2.39 28.36 -18.82
CA ASN A 12 -1.99 27.34 -19.80
C ASN A 12 -0.71 27.76 -20.53
N GLU A 13 -0.56 29.05 -20.81
CA GLU A 13 0.59 29.64 -21.48
C GLU A 13 1.88 29.51 -20.65
N ASP A 14 1.78 29.62 -19.32
CA ASP A 14 2.94 29.44 -18.42
C ASP A 14 3.47 28.00 -18.49
N PHE A 15 2.56 27.02 -18.46
CA PHE A 15 2.93 25.61 -18.64
C PHE A 15 3.48 25.33 -20.04
N ALA A 16 2.85 25.87 -21.09
CA ALA A 16 3.35 25.75 -22.45
C ALA A 16 4.76 26.34 -22.62
N HIS A 17 5.04 27.47 -21.97
CA HIS A 17 6.36 28.07 -21.94
C HIS A 17 7.37 27.22 -21.16
N ALA A 18 6.97 26.64 -20.02
CA ALA A 18 7.81 25.69 -19.27
C ALA A 18 8.14 24.45 -20.12
N VAL A 19 7.17 23.90 -20.86
CA VAL A 19 7.40 22.79 -21.80
C VAL A 19 8.43 23.18 -22.86
N ARG A 20 8.33 24.39 -23.46
CA ARG A 20 9.34 24.89 -24.41
C ARG A 20 10.74 24.94 -23.83
N GLN A 21 10.89 25.29 -22.54
CA GLN A 21 12.19 25.35 -21.87
C GLN A 21 12.79 23.97 -21.61
N LEU A 22 11.96 22.93 -21.46
CA LEU A 22 12.40 21.55 -21.29
C LEU A 22 12.87 20.92 -22.61
N LEU A 23 12.42 21.43 -23.75
CA LEU A 23 12.83 20.93 -25.05
C LEU A 23 14.30 21.27 -25.37
N PRO A 24 15.02 20.39 -26.09
CA PRO A 24 16.39 20.65 -26.49
C PRO A 24 16.51 21.94 -27.30
N LYS A 25 17.57 22.72 -27.04
CA LYS A 25 17.88 23.93 -27.82
C LYS A 25 18.21 23.54 -29.27
N GLY A 26 17.52 24.15 -30.22
CA GLY A 26 17.76 23.95 -31.65
C GLY A 26 16.58 24.43 -32.49
N ASN A 27 16.83 24.76 -33.77
CA ASN A 27 15.83 25.34 -34.67
C ASN A 27 14.54 24.51 -34.74
N TYR A 28 14.66 23.17 -34.76
CA TYR A 28 13.50 22.29 -34.85
C TYR A 28 12.50 22.43 -33.69
N TRP A 29 12.97 22.67 -32.46
CA TRP A 29 12.13 22.75 -31.27
C TRP A 29 11.80 24.19 -30.85
N GLN A 30 12.56 25.16 -31.39
CA GLN A 30 12.40 26.59 -31.08
C GLN A 30 11.78 27.39 -32.23
N ASP A 31 11.54 26.77 -33.38
CA ASP A 31 10.80 27.40 -34.48
C ASP A 31 9.35 27.66 -34.05
N SER A 32 9.03 28.94 -33.84
CA SER A 32 7.68 29.42 -33.54
C SER A 32 6.72 29.26 -34.72
N ASP A 33 7.25 29.05 -35.92
CA ASP A 33 6.48 29.07 -37.17
C ASP A 33 5.89 27.70 -37.52
N ASN A 34 6.31 26.65 -36.81
CA ASN A 34 5.69 25.33 -36.93
C ASN A 34 4.39 25.30 -36.10
N VAL A 35 3.27 25.41 -36.82
CA VAL A 35 1.91 25.43 -36.24
C VAL A 35 1.60 24.14 -35.51
N ASP A 36 2.01 22.98 -36.03
CA ASP A 36 1.75 21.67 -35.41
C ASP A 36 2.51 21.51 -34.10
N LEU A 37 3.78 21.92 -34.06
CA LEU A 37 4.59 21.92 -32.85
C LEU A 37 4.03 22.90 -31.81
N SER A 38 3.62 24.09 -32.24
CA SER A 38 3.03 25.08 -31.35
C SER A 38 1.71 24.59 -30.74
N ASN A 39 0.87 23.92 -31.53
CA ASN A 39 -0.38 23.31 -31.06
C ASN A 39 -0.11 22.15 -30.10
N LEU A 40 0.89 21.30 -30.38
CA LEU A 40 1.27 20.21 -29.50
C LEU A 40 1.72 20.72 -28.13
N ILE A 41 2.58 21.73 -28.11
CA ILE A 41 3.09 22.35 -26.88
C ILE A 41 1.97 23.04 -26.11
N ALA A 42 1.04 23.71 -26.81
CA ALA A 42 -0.14 24.31 -26.18
C ALA A 42 -1.05 23.25 -25.55
N GLY A 43 -1.26 22.11 -26.23
CA GLY A 43 -2.01 20.97 -25.70
C GLY A 43 -1.36 20.37 -24.45
N MET A 44 -0.04 20.13 -24.49
CA MET A 44 0.72 19.68 -23.31
C MET A 44 0.62 20.68 -22.15
N GLY A 45 0.68 21.98 -22.45
CA GLY A 45 0.49 23.04 -21.45
C GLY A 45 -0.88 22.98 -20.77
N ALA A 46 -1.95 22.76 -21.55
CA ALA A 46 -3.29 22.59 -21.02
C ALA A 46 -3.42 21.33 -20.15
N ASP A 47 -2.89 20.19 -20.58
CA ASP A 47 -2.92 18.94 -19.80
C ASP A 47 -2.16 19.08 -18.46
N PHE A 48 -1.00 19.74 -18.48
CA PHE A 48 -0.24 20.01 -17.26
C PHE A 48 -0.93 21.02 -16.34
N LYS A 49 -1.62 22.02 -16.89
CA LYS A 49 -2.43 22.94 -16.10
C LYS A 49 -3.59 22.22 -15.41
N VAL A 50 -4.32 21.36 -16.13
CA VAL A 50 -5.39 20.53 -15.55
C VAL A 50 -4.83 19.67 -14.42
N THR A 51 -3.71 18.98 -14.66
CA THR A 51 -3.05 18.16 -13.64
C THR A 51 -2.62 19.00 -12.43
N HIS A 52 -2.04 20.17 -12.67
CA HIS A 52 -1.65 21.09 -11.61
C HIS A 52 -2.85 21.53 -10.78
N ASP A 53 -3.95 21.90 -11.41
CA ASP A 53 -5.16 22.37 -10.73
C ASP A 53 -5.85 21.26 -9.95
N GLU A 54 -5.85 20.04 -10.48
CA GLU A 54 -6.32 18.85 -9.76
C GLU A 54 -5.45 18.57 -8.53
N VAL A 55 -4.13 18.62 -8.68
CA VAL A 55 -3.18 18.41 -7.57
C VAL A 55 -3.28 19.56 -6.56
N GLN A 56 -3.36 20.80 -7.01
CA GLN A 56 -3.50 21.98 -6.16
C GLN A 56 -4.83 21.94 -5.41
N LEU A 57 -5.92 21.58 -6.08
CA LEU A 57 -7.21 21.34 -5.44
C LEU A 57 -7.11 20.20 -4.42
N ALA A 58 -6.44 19.10 -4.74
CA ALA A 58 -6.21 17.99 -3.81
C ALA A 58 -5.32 18.38 -2.61
N LEU A 59 -4.43 19.36 -2.76
CA LEU A 59 -3.57 19.87 -1.68
C LEU A 59 -4.27 20.95 -0.82
N LEU A 60 -5.11 21.80 -1.43
CA LEU A 60 -5.80 22.92 -0.79
C LEU A 60 -7.15 22.55 -0.19
N THR A 61 -7.79 21.50 -0.72
CA THR A 61 -8.84 20.84 0.04
C THR A 61 -8.16 20.22 1.25
N GLU A 62 -8.27 20.89 2.39
CA GLU A 62 -8.09 20.26 3.69
C GLU A 62 -8.97 19.00 3.65
N PHE A 63 -8.31 17.87 3.45
CA PHE A 63 -8.87 16.54 3.58
C PHE A 63 -9.55 16.50 4.95
N LYS A 64 -10.86 16.76 5.00
CA LYS A 64 -11.72 16.45 6.14
C LYS A 64 -11.77 14.93 6.24
N GLY A 65 -10.72 14.38 6.81
CA GLY A 65 -10.39 12.96 6.79
C GLY A 65 -8.96 12.82 6.31
N ASN A 66 -8.01 12.74 7.24
CA ASN A 66 -6.58 12.42 7.05
C ASN A 66 -6.34 11.60 5.77
N LEU A 67 -5.24 11.87 5.06
CA LEU A 67 -4.65 11.05 3.98
C LEU A 67 -4.53 9.58 4.40
N PHE A 68 -5.65 8.85 4.38
CA PHE A 68 -5.77 7.50 4.87
C PHE A 68 -5.66 6.56 3.67
N GLY A 69 -4.81 5.55 3.77
CA GLY A 69 -4.69 4.50 2.75
C GLY A 69 -3.55 4.70 1.76
N TRP A 70 -2.79 5.79 1.85
CA TRP A 70 -1.57 5.99 1.03
C TRP A 70 -0.32 5.40 1.70
N ARG A 71 -0.32 5.25 3.03
CA ARG A 71 0.80 4.69 3.78
C ARG A 71 0.37 3.40 4.48
N LEU A 72 1.29 2.44 4.57
CA LEU A 72 1.10 1.24 5.41
C LEU A 72 0.78 1.57 6.87
N SER A 73 1.31 2.70 7.37
CA SER A 73 1.03 3.20 8.72
C SER A 73 -0.45 3.50 8.94
N ASP A 74 -1.18 3.90 7.91
CA ASP A 74 -2.59 4.28 8.04
C ASP A 74 -3.43 3.02 8.26
N TYR A 75 -3.20 1.99 7.45
CA TYR A 75 -3.80 0.67 7.64
C TYR A 75 -3.43 0.06 9.00
N GLN A 76 -2.17 0.19 9.43
CA GLN A 76 -1.75 -0.27 10.76
C GLN A 76 -2.49 0.49 11.89
N ALA A 77 -2.71 1.80 11.72
CA ALA A 77 -3.45 2.60 12.70
C ALA A 77 -4.93 2.21 12.76
N LEU A 78 -5.55 1.92 11.63
CA LEU A 78 -6.94 1.45 11.57
C LEU A 78 -7.10 0.08 12.25
N LEU A 79 -6.15 -0.83 12.03
CA LEU A 79 -6.12 -2.12 12.71
C LEU A 79 -6.07 -1.95 14.24
N ILE A 80 -5.24 -1.03 14.72
CA ILE A 80 -5.09 -0.73 16.15
C ILE A 80 -6.37 -0.06 16.70
N GLN A 81 -6.97 0.86 15.94
CA GLN A 81 -8.20 1.56 16.33
C GLN A 81 -9.36 0.59 16.52
N ASP A 82 -9.44 -0.46 15.71
CA ASP A 82 -10.45 -1.51 15.84
C ASP A 82 -10.16 -2.52 16.95
N GLY A 83 -9.08 -2.32 17.70
CA GLY A 83 -8.66 -3.22 18.79
C GLY A 83 -8.12 -4.56 18.31
N ALA A 84 -7.90 -4.72 17.00
CA ALA A 84 -7.29 -5.92 16.43
C ALA A 84 -5.77 -5.88 16.63
N LYS A 85 -5.20 -7.00 17.06
CA LYS A 85 -3.75 -7.14 17.19
C LYS A 85 -3.18 -7.86 15.99
N GLY A 86 -2.23 -7.22 15.33
CA GLY A 86 -1.61 -7.74 14.14
C GLY A 86 -0.66 -6.73 13.51
N THR A 87 -0.11 -7.13 12.37
CA THR A 87 0.87 -6.35 11.63
C THR A 87 0.42 -6.21 10.17
N VAL A 88 0.55 -5.00 9.65
CA VAL A 88 0.31 -4.67 8.25
C VAL A 88 1.64 -4.41 7.55
N TYR A 89 1.86 -5.04 6.40
CA TYR A 89 3.11 -4.93 5.63
C TYR A 89 2.86 -5.16 4.14
N ASP A 90 3.85 -4.84 3.30
CA ASP A 90 3.89 -5.14 1.87
C ASP A 90 5.09 -6.04 1.52
N ASP A 91 5.14 -6.51 0.28
CA ASP A 91 6.27 -7.25 -0.27
C ASP A 91 6.65 -6.65 -1.63
N ILE A 92 7.94 -6.36 -1.82
CA ILE A 92 8.50 -5.85 -3.08
C ILE A 92 8.21 -6.78 -4.28
N ASN A 93 8.08 -8.08 -4.03
CA ASN A 93 7.80 -9.07 -5.07
C ASN A 93 6.33 -9.10 -5.47
N GLN A 94 5.43 -8.47 -4.69
CA GLN A 94 3.99 -8.46 -4.92
C GLN A 94 3.48 -7.00 -4.87
N PRO A 95 3.77 -6.20 -5.90
CA PRO A 95 3.34 -4.80 -5.93
C PRO A 95 1.81 -4.70 -5.89
N ASN A 96 1.32 -3.62 -5.26
CA ASN A 96 -0.11 -3.35 -5.05
C ASN A 96 -0.84 -4.39 -4.18
N LEU A 97 -0.13 -5.13 -3.34
CA LEU A 97 -0.71 -6.04 -2.36
C LEU A 97 -0.26 -5.66 -0.95
N ILE A 98 -1.24 -5.49 -0.06
CA ILE A 98 -1.03 -5.26 1.36
C ILE A 98 -1.41 -6.53 2.12
N PHE A 99 -0.54 -6.98 3.00
CA PHE A 99 -0.78 -8.11 3.89
C PHE A 99 -1.20 -7.61 5.26
N VAL A 100 -2.25 -8.25 5.82
CA VAL A 100 -2.71 -8.03 7.18
C VAL A 100 -2.61 -9.35 7.93
N SER A 101 -1.66 -9.46 8.85
CA SER A 101 -1.43 -10.66 9.65
C SER A 101 -1.87 -10.43 11.09
N LEU A 102 -2.92 -11.13 11.51
CA LEU A 102 -3.42 -11.05 12.89
C LEU A 102 -2.64 -11.98 13.83
N GLU A 103 -2.66 -11.69 15.14
CA GLU A 103 -2.14 -12.63 16.14
C GLU A 103 -2.92 -13.97 16.09
N PRO A 104 -2.31 -15.08 16.54
CA PRO A 104 -2.94 -16.40 16.48
C PRO A 104 -4.32 -16.45 17.13
N ASN A 105 -5.26 -17.10 16.46
CA ASN A 105 -6.65 -17.28 16.90
C ASN A 105 -7.47 -15.98 17.03
N LEU A 106 -6.99 -14.85 16.49
CA LEU A 106 -7.78 -13.62 16.39
C LEU A 106 -8.46 -13.50 15.02
N ARG A 107 -9.65 -12.92 15.01
CA ARG A 107 -10.40 -12.51 13.83
C ARG A 107 -11.10 -11.19 14.15
N SER A 108 -11.16 -10.29 13.17
CA SER A 108 -11.90 -9.03 13.29
C SER A 108 -12.65 -8.77 11.99
N GLU A 109 -13.97 -8.95 12.03
CA GLU A 109 -14.86 -8.66 10.90
C GLU A 109 -14.98 -7.14 10.69
N LYS A 110 -14.98 -6.37 11.78
CA LYS A 110 -15.02 -4.92 11.73
C LYS A 110 -13.80 -4.35 10.98
N ALA A 111 -12.60 -4.78 11.36
CA ALA A 111 -11.38 -4.34 10.68
C ALA A 111 -11.36 -4.76 9.21
N TRP A 112 -11.97 -5.90 8.87
CA TRP A 112 -12.11 -6.30 7.47
C TRP A 112 -12.98 -5.33 6.66
N HIS A 113 -14.14 -4.95 7.19
CA HIS A 113 -15.02 -3.98 6.56
C HIS A 113 -14.38 -2.59 6.43
N ASP A 114 -13.82 -2.09 7.53
CA ASP A 114 -13.24 -0.75 7.58
C ASP A 114 -12.05 -0.62 6.61
N PHE A 115 -11.27 -1.69 6.41
CA PHE A 115 -10.19 -1.74 5.41
C PHE A 115 -10.70 -1.71 3.97
N GLU A 116 -11.84 -2.35 3.70
CA GLU A 116 -12.42 -2.41 2.36
C GLU A 116 -13.07 -1.08 1.94
N GLU A 117 -13.66 -0.33 2.89
CA GLU A 117 -14.24 1.00 2.61
C GLU A 117 -13.19 2.02 2.15
N VAL A 118 -11.99 1.93 2.71
CA VAL A 118 -10.87 2.85 2.46
C VAL A 118 -9.84 2.27 1.48
N ARG A 119 -10.15 1.14 0.83
CA ARG A 119 -9.23 0.47 -0.09
C ARG A 119 -9.03 1.28 -1.36
N LEU A 120 -7.76 1.47 -1.75
CA LEU A 120 -7.43 2.10 -3.02
C LEU A 120 -7.86 1.23 -4.22
N PRO A 121 -8.33 1.82 -5.34
CA PRO A 121 -8.91 1.10 -6.49
C PRO A 121 -8.03 0.01 -7.12
N HIS A 122 -6.71 0.09 -6.95
CA HIS A 122 -5.74 -0.85 -7.52
C HIS A 122 -4.92 -1.60 -6.47
N THR A 123 -5.24 -1.45 -5.19
CA THR A 123 -4.56 -2.14 -4.10
C THR A 123 -5.41 -3.31 -3.63
N ARG A 124 -4.81 -4.49 -3.53
CA ARG A 124 -5.45 -5.67 -2.95
C ARG A 124 -5.02 -5.81 -1.49
N ILE A 125 -5.93 -6.34 -0.67
CA ILE A 125 -5.66 -6.60 0.75
C ILE A 125 -5.79 -8.10 0.98
N GLN A 126 -4.73 -8.73 1.47
CA GLN A 126 -4.70 -10.15 1.81
C GLN A 126 -4.62 -10.34 3.33
N TRP A 127 -5.62 -11.05 3.86
CA TRP A 127 -5.69 -11.38 5.27
C TRP A 127 -5.03 -12.73 5.55
N VAL A 128 -4.06 -12.74 6.45
CA VAL A 128 -3.34 -13.94 6.90
C VAL A 128 -3.92 -14.38 8.24
N TYR A 129 -4.61 -15.52 8.22
CA TYR A 129 -5.12 -16.15 9.44
C TYR A 129 -4.06 -17.06 10.06
N ASN A 130 -3.62 -16.70 11.26
CA ASN A 130 -2.70 -17.51 12.05
C ASN A 130 -3.48 -18.36 13.06
N ALA A 131 -3.23 -19.67 13.07
CA ALA A 131 -3.77 -20.59 14.07
C ALA A 131 -2.61 -21.24 14.84
N SER A 132 -2.70 -21.26 16.17
CA SER A 132 -1.77 -21.99 17.01
C SER A 132 -2.47 -23.20 17.63
N THR A 133 -1.81 -24.35 17.58
CA THR A 133 -2.28 -25.57 18.24
C THR A 133 -1.18 -26.11 19.15
N THR A 134 -1.53 -26.45 20.38
CA THR A 134 -0.61 -27.07 21.34
C THR A 134 -0.82 -28.57 21.29
N VAL A 135 0.18 -29.29 20.79
CA VAL A 135 0.16 -30.76 20.76
C VAL A 135 0.92 -31.28 21.98
N HIS A 136 0.21 -31.93 22.91
CA HIS A 136 0.84 -32.67 24.00
C HIS A 136 1.15 -34.09 23.53
N MET A 137 2.42 -34.38 23.29
CA MET A 137 2.89 -35.74 22.99
C MET A 137 3.42 -36.39 24.28
N GLN A 138 2.77 -37.46 24.74
CA GLN A 138 3.30 -38.27 25.83
C GLN A 138 4.12 -39.42 25.22
N LEU A 139 5.44 -39.39 25.41
CA LEU A 139 6.31 -40.55 25.15
C LEU A 139 6.01 -41.61 26.21
N GLY A 140 5.20 -42.61 25.85
CA GLY A 140 4.96 -43.78 26.69
C GLY A 140 6.26 -44.55 26.89
N ASN A 141 6.70 -44.69 28.15
CA ASN A 141 7.87 -45.48 28.52
C ASN A 141 7.68 -46.94 28.06
N ALA A 142 8.49 -47.40 27.11
CA ALA A 142 8.58 -48.83 26.76
C ALA A 142 9.27 -49.58 27.91
N ARG A 143 8.51 -50.23 28.79
CA ARG A 143 9.04 -51.08 29.86
C ARG A 143 9.29 -52.48 29.30
N TYR A 144 10.55 -52.79 28.99
CA TYR A 144 10.97 -54.13 28.58
C TYR A 144 11.17 -55.02 29.81
N ILE A 145 10.26 -55.97 30.04
CA ILE A 145 10.38 -56.99 31.09
C ILE A 145 11.01 -58.24 30.47
N ARG A 146 12.25 -58.55 30.84
CA ARG A 146 12.89 -59.84 30.52
C ARG A 146 12.49 -60.87 31.58
N HIS A 147 11.75 -61.89 31.19
CA HIS A 147 11.62 -63.12 31.99
C HIS A 147 12.75 -64.08 31.59
N THR A 148 13.83 -64.12 32.37
CA THR A 148 14.83 -65.20 32.28
C THR A 148 14.28 -66.44 32.98
N HIS A 149 14.04 -67.50 32.22
CA HIS A 149 13.81 -68.84 32.76
C HIS A 149 15.14 -69.61 32.74
N THR A 150 15.64 -69.98 33.91
CA THR A 150 16.73 -70.95 34.05
C THR A 150 16.13 -72.34 34.20
N HIS A 151 16.41 -73.23 33.25
CA HIS A 151 16.17 -74.66 33.42
C HIS A 151 17.47 -75.31 33.90
N GLU A 152 17.46 -75.88 35.09
CA GLU A 152 18.52 -76.78 35.55
C GLU A 152 18.31 -78.16 34.90
N ALA A 153 19.31 -78.62 34.15
CA ALA A 153 19.39 -80.01 33.72
C ALA A 153 20.11 -80.80 34.82
N VAL A 154 19.40 -81.69 35.49
CA VAL A 154 20.00 -82.70 36.35
C VAL A 154 20.50 -83.84 35.44
N LEU A 155 21.78 -84.19 35.60
CA LEU A 155 22.48 -85.25 34.86
C LEU A 155 21.86 -86.63 35.07
#